data_AF-A0A1H1FED7-F1
#
_entry.id   AF-A0A1H1FED7-F1
#
_cell.length_a   1.000
_cell.length_b   1.000
_cell.length_c   1.000
_cell.angle_alpha   90.00
_cell.angle_beta   90.00
_cell.angle_gamma   90.00
#
_symmetry.space_group_name_H-M   'P 1'
#
loop_
_entity.id
_entity.type
_entity.pdbx_description
1 polymer ?
#
loop_
_entity_poly.entity_id
_entity_poly.type
_entity_poly.pdbx_seq_one_letter_code
_entity_poly.pdbx_strand_id
1 'polypeptide(L)'
;MNVAKITVKELGRAQIQERLGVQASAVSMAISHNRFPAAWFNEMEKLACAKGASLDRSLFNWKKAKADGGPVRQEGDHVPSA
;
A
#
# COMPACT_ATOMS: atom_id res chain seq x y z
N MET A 1 17.95 -3.07 7.79
CA MET A 1 17.18 -4.32 7.66
C MET A 1 16.19 -4.14 6.50
N ASN A 2 16.17 -5.03 5.48
CA ASN A 2 15.26 -4.87 4.34
C ASN A 2 13.92 -5.57 4.65
N VAL A 3 12.95 -4.84 5.21
CA VAL A 3 11.67 -5.40 5.70
C VAL A 3 10.86 -6.05 4.56
N ALA A 4 10.89 -5.48 3.35
CA ALA A 4 10.28 -6.09 2.16
C ALA A 4 10.86 -7.48 1.86
N LYS A 5 12.20 -7.64 1.96
CA LYS A 5 12.85 -8.95 1.78
C LYS A 5 12.38 -9.98 2.81
N ILE A 6 12.25 -9.58 4.08
CA ILE A 6 11.78 -10.44 5.16
C ILE A 6 10.34 -10.86 4.89
N THR A 7 9.48 -9.90 4.58
CA THR A 7 8.07 -10.14 4.25
C THR A 7 7.91 -11.14 3.10
N VAL A 8 8.68 -10.99 2.02
CA VAL A 8 8.65 -11.94 0.89
C VAL A 8 9.16 -13.33 1.29
N LYS A 9 10.13 -13.41 2.20
CA LYS A 9 10.64 -14.69 2.71
C LYS A 9 9.59 -15.42 3.54
N GLU A 10 8.90 -14.71 4.44
CA GLU A 10 7.84 -15.25 5.31
C GLU A 10 6.62 -15.72 4.50
N LEU A 11 6.16 -14.88 3.56
CA LEU A 11 5.02 -15.19 2.70
C LEU A 11 5.35 -16.23 1.62
N GLY A 12 6.62 -16.36 1.24
CA GLY A 12 7.08 -17.24 0.18
C GLY A 12 7.02 -16.59 -1.20
N ARG A 13 8.20 -16.42 -1.81
CA ARG A 13 8.35 -15.77 -3.12
C ARG A 13 7.53 -16.45 -4.23
N ALA A 14 7.52 -17.78 -4.28
CA ALA A 14 6.79 -18.53 -5.31
C ALA A 14 5.27 -18.35 -5.17
N GLN A 15 4.74 -18.36 -3.95
CA GLN A 15 3.31 -18.17 -3.71
C GLN A 15 2.86 -16.76 -4.08
N ILE A 16 3.69 -15.75 -3.79
CA ILE A 16 3.44 -14.36 -4.21
C ILE A 16 3.39 -14.26 -5.74
N GLN A 17 4.34 -14.90 -6.44
CA GLN A 17 4.38 -14.89 -7.91
C GLN A 17 3.14 -15.54 -8.53
N GLU A 18 2.76 -16.71 -8.01
CA GLU A 18 1.61 -17.47 -8.49
C GLU A 18 0.29 -16.71 -8.25
N ARG A 19 0.08 -16.19 -7.04
CA ARG A 19 -1.15 -15.46 -6.68
C ARG A 19 -1.31 -14.14 -7.42
N LEU A 20 -0.22 -13.38 -7.56
CA LEU A 20 -0.26 -12.07 -8.22
C LEU A 20 -0.10 -12.18 -9.75
N GLY A 21 0.32 -13.34 -10.28
CA GLY A 21 0.64 -13.51 -11.68
C GLY A 21 1.85 -12.66 -12.13
N VAL A 22 2.80 -12.39 -11.24
CA VAL A 22 3.95 -11.50 -11.51
C VAL A 22 5.25 -12.27 -11.68
N GLN A 23 6.14 -11.74 -12.51
CA GLN A 23 7.45 -12.32 -12.72
C GLN A 23 8.37 -12.18 -11.49
N ALA A 24 9.36 -13.06 -11.42
CA ALA A 24 10.37 -13.05 -10.38
C ALA A 24 11.16 -11.74 -10.29
N SER A 25 11.39 -11.09 -11.42
CA SER A 25 12.04 -9.78 -11.51
C SER A 25 11.22 -8.67 -10.86
N ALA A 26 9.89 -8.68 -11.01
CA ALA A 26 9.02 -7.68 -10.37
C ALA A 26 9.10 -7.78 -8.83
N VAL A 27 9.13 -9.00 -8.29
CA VAL A 27 9.32 -9.22 -6.86
C VAL A 27 10.70 -8.75 -6.40
N SER A 28 11.76 -9.06 -7.18
CA SER A 28 13.12 -8.57 -6.89
C SER A 28 13.19 -7.04 -6.88
N MET A 29 12.57 -6.37 -7.85
CA MET A 29 12.52 -4.90 -7.90
C MET A 29 11.81 -4.34 -6.66
N ALA A 30 10.65 -4.88 -6.28
CA ALA A 30 9.94 -4.44 -5.08
C ALA A 30 10.77 -4.58 -3.80
N ILE A 31 11.54 -5.68 -3.68
CA ILE A 31 12.49 -5.88 -2.56
C ILE A 31 13.62 -4.84 -2.60
N SER A 32 14.21 -4.59 -3.77
CA SER A 32 15.29 -3.61 -3.94
C SER A 32 14.83 -2.19 -3.63
N HIS A 33 13.60 -1.83 -4.01
CA HIS A 33 12.97 -0.55 -3.68
C HIS A 33 12.39 -0.49 -2.26
N ASN A 34 12.43 -1.61 -1.52
CA ASN A 34 11.84 -1.78 -0.20
C ASN A 34 10.36 -1.36 -0.12
N ARG A 35 9.64 -1.42 -1.25
CA ARG A 35 8.26 -0.96 -1.43
C ARG A 35 7.50 -1.87 -2.39
N PHE A 36 6.27 -2.21 -2.04
CA PHE A 36 5.35 -2.98 -2.87
C PHE A 36 4.31 -2.07 -3.55
N PRO A 37 3.81 -2.43 -4.74
CA PRO A 37 2.63 -1.78 -5.31
C PRO A 37 1.42 -1.97 -4.40
N ALA A 38 0.61 -0.92 -4.20
CA ALA A 38 -0.62 -1.03 -3.40
C ALA A 38 -1.61 -2.08 -3.96
N ALA A 39 -1.60 -2.31 -5.26
CA ALA A 39 -2.43 -3.35 -5.91
C ALA A 39 -2.10 -4.77 -5.41
N TRP A 40 -0.90 -5.00 -4.89
CA TRP A 40 -0.49 -6.32 -4.39
C TRP A 40 -1.00 -6.59 -2.98
N PHE A 41 -1.46 -5.56 -2.28
CA PHE A 41 -1.82 -5.65 -0.85
C PHE A 41 -2.88 -6.71 -0.59
N ASN A 42 -3.98 -6.73 -1.35
CA ASN A 42 -5.09 -7.66 -1.10
C ASN A 42 -4.65 -9.13 -1.19
N GLU A 43 -3.86 -9.49 -2.21
CA GLU A 43 -3.41 -10.87 -2.36
C GLU A 43 -2.31 -11.23 -1.34
N MET A 44 -1.43 -10.29 -1.01
CA MET A 44 -0.44 -10.49 0.04
C MET A 44 -1.07 -10.58 1.44
N GLU A 45 -2.14 -9.82 1.72
CA GLU A 45 -2.88 -9.86 2.99
C GLU A 45 -3.57 -11.22 3.16
N LYS A 46 -4.18 -11.76 2.10
CA LYS A 46 -4.74 -13.11 2.11
C LYS A 46 -3.68 -14.19 2.38
N LEU A 47 -2.50 -14.08 1.75
CA LEU A 47 -1.39 -14.99 2.01
C LEU A 47 -0.85 -14.87 3.44
N ALA A 48 -0.76 -13.64 3.95
CA ALA A 48 -0.32 -13.36 5.31
C ALA A 48 -1.29 -13.97 6.33
N CYS A 49 -2.60 -13.73 6.14
CA CYS A 49 -3.66 -14.29 6.96
C CYS A 49 -3.64 -15.83 6.96
N ALA A 50 -3.51 -16.45 5.78
CA ALA A 50 -3.44 -17.92 5.67
C ALA A 50 -2.24 -18.53 6.39
N LYS A 51 -1.16 -17.78 6.57
CA LYS A 51 0.07 -18.21 7.26
C LYS A 51 0.17 -17.75 8.72
N GLY A 52 -0.77 -16.92 9.18
CA GLY A 52 -0.64 -16.23 10.47
C GLY A 52 0.54 -15.24 10.53
N ALA A 53 0.98 -14.72 9.38
CA ALA A 53 2.05 -13.73 9.29
C ALA A 53 1.48 -12.30 9.38
N SER A 54 2.28 -11.39 9.94
CA SER A 54 1.92 -9.97 10.02
C SER A 54 2.42 -9.22 8.78
N LEU A 55 1.54 -8.44 8.14
CA LEU A 55 1.86 -7.68 6.93
C LEU A 55 1.78 -6.18 7.20
N ASP A 56 2.93 -5.50 7.13
CA ASP A 56 3.01 -4.06 7.39
C ASP A 56 2.49 -3.25 6.19
N ARG A 57 1.40 -2.50 6.40
CA ARG A 57 0.79 -1.64 5.36
C ARG A 57 1.71 -0.52 4.88
N SER A 58 2.69 -0.08 5.67
CA SER A 58 3.59 1.03 5.32
C SER A 58 4.54 0.66 4.18
N LEU A 59 4.76 -0.63 3.94
CA LEU A 59 5.57 -1.14 2.83
C LEU A 59 4.90 -0.96 1.47
N PHE A 60 3.61 -0.63 1.43
CA PHE A 60 2.87 -0.50 0.19
C PHE A 60 2.83 0.96 -0.28
N ASN A 61 2.93 1.15 -1.59
CA ASN A 61 2.92 2.46 -2.23
C ASN A 61 1.47 2.95 -2.39
N TRP A 62 0.85 3.32 -1.27
CA TRP A 62 -0.49 3.90 -1.25
C TRP A 62 -0.49 5.27 -1.93
N LYS A 63 -1.42 5.48 -2.86
CA LYS A 63 -1.73 6.82 -3.32
C LYS A 63 -2.40 7.57 -2.17
N LYS A 64 -1.77 8.62 -1.65
CA LYS A 64 -2.46 9.59 -0.81
C LYS A 64 -3.45 10.33 -1.70
N ALA A 65 -4.72 10.36 -1.32
CA ALA A 65 -5.66 11.29 -1.93
C ALA A 65 -5.03 12.68 -1.82
N LYS A 66 -4.90 13.38 -2.96
CA LYS A 66 -4.64 14.81 -2.89
C LYS A 66 -5.81 15.36 -2.10
N ALA A 67 -5.54 16.05 -0.99
CA ALA A 67 -6.57 16.80 -0.29
C ALA A 67 -7.27 17.63 -1.36
N ASP A 68 -8.54 17.29 -1.62
CA ASP A 68 -9.35 18.02 -2.57
C ASP A 68 -9.48 19.42 -1.97
N GLY A 69 -8.67 20.34 -2.48
CA GLY A 69 -8.77 21.76 -2.20
C GLY A 69 -10.02 22.31 -2.88
N GLY A 70 -11.18 21.69 -2.61
CA GLY A 70 -12.47 22.27 -2.92
C GLY A 70 -12.52 23.64 -2.23
N PRO A 71 -13.00 24.70 -2.92
CA PRO A 71 -13.06 26.02 -2.31
C PRO A 71 -13.92 25.90 -1.06
N VAL A 72 -13.31 26.21 0.10
CA VAL A 72 -14.05 26.45 1.33
C VAL A 72 -15.04 27.56 0.97
N ARG A 73 -16.32 27.22 0.88
CA ARG A 73 -17.37 28.23 0.81
C ARG A 73 -17.36 28.89 2.18
N GLN A 74 -16.67 30.03 2.30
CA GLN A 74 -16.88 30.91 3.44
C GLN A 74 -18.35 31.34 3.38
N GLU A 75 -19.16 30.77 4.29
CA GLU A 75 -20.46 31.33 4.63
C GLU A 75 -20.23 32.80 5.02
N GLY A 76 -20.90 33.69 4.29
CA GLY A 76 -20.83 35.12 4.55
C GLY A 76 -21.51 35.44 5.86
N ASP A 77 -20.72 35.83 6.86
CA ASP A 77 -21.20 36.66 7.94
C ASP A 77 -21.04 38.12 7.50
N HIS A 78 -22.08 38.63 6.83
CA HIS A 78 -22.29 40.07 6.66
C HIS A 78 -23.65 40.39 7.28
N VAL A 79 -23.63 40.76 8.56
CA VAL A 79 -24.76 41.43 9.19
C VAL A 79 -24.39 42.92 9.31
N PRO A 80 -24.90 43.80 8.44
CA PRO A 80 -24.85 45.23 8.72
C PRO A 80 -25.98 45.52 9.72
N SER A 81 -25.61 45.78 10.97
CA SER A 81 -26.53 46.36 11.94
C SER A 81 -26.88 47.78 11.49
N ALA A 82 -28.20 47.99 11.32
CA ALA A 82 -28.83 49.29 11.13
C ALA A 82 -28.88 50.11 12.42
#